data_AF-A0AB32VUK5-F1
#
_entry.id   AF-A0AB32VUK5-F1
#
_cell.length_a   1.000
_cell.length_b   1.000
_cell.length_c   1.000
_cell.angle_alpha   90.00
_cell.angle_beta   90.00
_cell.angle_gamma   90.00
#
_symmetry.space_group_name_H-M   'P 1'
#
loop_
_entity.id
_entity.type
_entity.pdbx_description
1 polymer ?
#
loop_
_entity_poly.entity_id
_entity_poly.type
_entity_poly.pdbx_seq_one_letter_code
_entity_poly.pdbx_strand_id
1 'polypeptide(L)'
;MAANTDQEIAPLIENNDQPQDLEIDIPKEDYEPAPECCIYKVPSHFREANRKAYTPQLISIGPIHHGNTNLARMERQKQRYYNKFCQRTSKKTLEEFKSFIKAHVSGICRCYDIEFAFDLELKGFNFEKMILFDAIFIIELFLRNFEEVNDDFLFSKVWLRAKLETDLLLLENQLPFFILEALYNLAFVASNYPSFFYLTCLYLRLEQDQTFNKKGIKHFLDLTRSILVRTCPSNSDERTDRMYNATKLHEAGVKFKATGDVGDDYVLDDLLNVKFEEGVLQIPCFYVDYETETWFRNLMAFEQCHYPKVPCFCSYIVLLDHLVETDKDVDLLIKKKILINEMGSSAAVTTMINNLHTGVASLSMCYDKLAKDLNEYYDNSWNRRCATLNHVYFNNLWRGTATVTAFIVVVLTLTQTVLAILERAMPTK
;
A
#
# COMPACT_ATOMS: atom_id res chain seq x y z
N MET A 1 -25.94 -43.45 51.56
CA MET A 1 -24.83 -43.37 52.53
C MET A 1 -23.99 -44.63 52.37
N ALA A 2 -22.70 -44.42 52.04
CA ALA A 2 -21.59 -45.37 52.02
C ALA A 2 -21.77 -46.72 51.30
N ALA A 3 -21.20 -46.83 50.10
CA ALA A 3 -20.66 -48.08 49.58
C ALA A 3 -19.39 -47.76 48.79
N ASN A 4 -18.24 -48.06 49.39
CA ASN A 4 -16.95 -48.18 48.70
C ASN A 4 -17.05 -49.33 47.69
N THR A 5 -16.50 -49.14 46.50
CA THR A 5 -16.17 -50.24 45.59
C THR A 5 -14.76 -49.98 45.08
N ASP A 6 -13.81 -50.72 45.64
CA ASP A 6 -12.48 -50.89 45.08
C ASP A 6 -12.63 -51.64 43.75
N GLN A 7 -12.15 -51.05 42.66
CA GLN A 7 -11.96 -51.75 41.41
C GLN A 7 -10.52 -51.53 40.95
N GLU A 8 -9.76 -52.61 41.09
CA GLU A 8 -8.38 -52.84 40.68
C GLU A 8 -8.25 -52.61 39.16
N ILE A 9 -7.42 -51.64 38.75
CA ILE A 9 -7.07 -51.42 37.34
C ILE A 9 -5.62 -51.88 37.16
N ALA A 10 -5.45 -52.95 36.38
CA ALA A 10 -4.17 -53.47 35.94
C ALA A 10 -3.40 -52.44 35.07
N PRO A 11 -2.05 -52.43 35.10
CA PRO A 11 -1.28 -51.47 34.32
C PRO A 11 -1.39 -51.75 32.81
N LEU A 12 -1.80 -50.75 32.05
CA LEU A 12 -1.70 -50.76 30.59
C LEU A 12 -0.23 -50.68 30.20
N ILE A 13 0.24 -51.71 29.49
CA ILE A 13 1.55 -51.80 28.87
C ILE A 13 1.64 -50.71 27.79
N GLU A 14 2.61 -49.82 27.93
CA GLU A 14 3.00 -48.86 26.88
C GLU A 14 3.60 -49.62 25.69
N ASN A 15 2.82 -49.80 24.62
CA ASN A 15 3.36 -50.15 23.31
C ASN A 15 3.86 -48.87 22.64
N ASN A 16 5.14 -48.56 22.88
CA ASN A 16 5.85 -47.43 22.31
C ASN A 16 6.51 -47.81 20.97
N ASP A 17 5.74 -48.37 20.04
CA ASP A 17 6.19 -48.60 18.67
C ASP A 17 6.02 -47.31 17.86
N GLN A 18 6.99 -46.40 17.98
CA GLN A 18 7.20 -45.38 16.96
C GLN A 18 7.64 -46.06 15.65
N PRO A 19 7.15 -45.64 14.47
CA PRO A 19 7.59 -46.22 13.22
C PRO A 19 9.07 -45.96 13.01
N GLN A 20 9.88 -47.03 12.95
CA GLN A 20 11.22 -46.99 12.37
C GLN A 20 11.11 -46.79 10.86
N ASP A 21 12.07 -46.02 10.34
CA ASP A 21 12.44 -45.84 8.93
C ASP A 21 11.65 -44.79 8.12
N LEU A 22 12.14 -43.56 8.22
CA LEU A 22 12.54 -42.70 7.09
C LEU A 22 13.51 -41.64 7.65
N GLU A 23 14.75 -42.04 7.96
CA GLU A 23 15.83 -41.10 8.28
C GLU A 23 16.25 -40.39 6.98
N ILE A 24 15.44 -39.42 6.57
CA ILE A 24 15.91 -38.36 5.68
C ILE A 24 16.76 -37.48 6.58
N ASP A 25 18.08 -37.48 6.35
CA ASP A 25 19.01 -36.56 6.99
C ASP A 25 18.69 -35.16 6.46
N ILE A 26 17.66 -34.53 7.03
CA ILE A 26 17.31 -33.14 6.74
C ILE A 26 18.43 -32.32 7.38
N PRO A 27 19.25 -31.60 6.59
CA PRO A 27 20.26 -30.72 7.17
C PRO A 27 19.57 -29.84 8.21
N LYS A 28 20.20 -29.67 9.39
CA LYS A 28 19.80 -28.65 10.36
C LYS A 28 20.13 -27.25 9.80
N GLU A 29 19.54 -26.93 8.67
CA GLU A 29 19.38 -25.56 8.23
C GLU A 29 18.18 -25.04 9.01
N ASP A 30 18.41 -24.02 9.83
CA ASP A 30 17.31 -23.27 10.44
C ASP A 30 16.53 -22.71 9.25
N TYR A 31 15.33 -23.21 8.98
CA TYR A 31 14.50 -22.73 7.86
C TYR A 31 13.70 -21.48 8.23
N GLU A 32 13.79 -21.03 9.50
CA GLU A 32 13.10 -19.84 9.97
C GLU A 32 13.93 -18.58 9.67
N PRO A 33 13.31 -17.53 9.10
CA PRO A 33 13.98 -16.24 8.92
C PRO A 33 14.48 -15.67 10.24
N ALA A 34 15.64 -15.00 10.21
CA ALA A 34 16.13 -14.29 11.38
C ALA A 34 15.12 -13.23 11.87
N PRO A 35 15.07 -12.89 13.18
CA PRO A 35 14.18 -11.86 13.71
C PRO A 35 14.33 -10.47 13.05
N GLU A 36 15.50 -10.20 12.49
CA GLU A 36 15.82 -8.96 11.78
C GLU A 36 15.40 -8.98 10.29
N CYS A 37 14.99 -10.14 9.76
CA CYS A 37 14.63 -10.33 8.37
C CYS A 37 13.46 -9.41 8.00
N CYS A 38 13.67 -8.61 6.97
CA CYS A 38 12.69 -7.66 6.45
C CYS A 38 12.78 -7.45 4.93
N ILE A 39 13.83 -7.93 4.28
CA ILE A 39 14.02 -7.85 2.83
C ILE A 39 13.84 -9.25 2.26
N TYR A 40 12.68 -9.45 1.64
CA TYR A 40 12.23 -10.77 1.17
C TYR A 40 12.40 -10.89 -0.33
N LYS A 41 12.63 -12.12 -0.79
CA LYS A 41 12.36 -12.46 -2.19
C LYS A 41 10.84 -12.52 -2.35
N VAL A 42 10.33 -11.92 -3.41
CA VAL A 42 8.90 -11.89 -3.69
C VAL A 42 8.44 -13.32 -3.95
N PRO A 43 7.39 -13.80 -3.23
CA PRO A 43 6.86 -15.14 -3.43
C PRO A 43 6.48 -15.41 -4.89
N SER A 44 6.63 -16.66 -5.34
CA SER A 44 6.45 -17.04 -6.75
C SER A 44 5.08 -16.64 -7.30
N HIS A 45 4.01 -16.82 -6.52
CA HIS A 45 2.64 -16.49 -6.92
C HIS A 45 2.43 -14.99 -7.19
N PHE A 46 3.09 -14.10 -6.43
CA PHE A 46 3.09 -12.66 -6.71
C PHE A 46 3.88 -12.36 -7.99
N ARG A 47 5.08 -12.95 -8.09
CA ARG A 47 6.02 -12.73 -9.19
C ARG A 47 5.47 -13.23 -10.54
N GLU A 48 4.72 -14.32 -10.55
CA GLU A 48 4.11 -14.89 -11.76
C GLU A 48 3.04 -13.96 -12.36
N ALA A 49 2.30 -13.22 -11.52
CA ALA A 49 1.31 -12.26 -11.98
C ALA A 49 1.94 -11.12 -12.80
N ASN A 50 3.07 -10.57 -12.33
CA ASN A 50 3.83 -9.57 -13.08
C ASN A 50 5.31 -9.54 -12.68
N ARG A 51 6.17 -10.24 -13.44
CA ARG A 51 7.61 -10.30 -13.14
C ARG A 51 8.31 -8.94 -13.20
N LYS A 52 7.85 -8.05 -14.08
CA LYS A 52 8.48 -6.74 -14.30
C LYS A 52 8.24 -5.78 -13.12
N ALA A 53 7.18 -5.98 -12.35
CA ALA A 53 6.85 -5.18 -11.17
C ALA A 53 7.81 -5.42 -10.00
N TYR A 54 8.63 -6.47 -10.02
CA TYR A 54 9.54 -6.80 -8.91
C TYR A 54 11.00 -6.78 -9.30
N THR A 55 11.33 -6.41 -10.55
CA THR A 55 12.69 -6.40 -11.07
C THR A 55 13.12 -4.97 -11.34
N PRO A 56 14.21 -4.46 -10.74
CA PRO A 56 14.71 -3.11 -11.00
C PRO A 56 15.03 -2.95 -12.48
N GLN A 57 14.65 -1.81 -13.03
CA GLN A 57 14.79 -1.55 -14.48
C GLN A 57 15.86 -0.50 -14.78
N LEU A 58 16.27 0.27 -13.77
CA LEU A 58 17.29 1.30 -13.86
C LEU A 58 18.49 0.98 -12.97
N ILE A 59 18.29 0.78 -11.66
CA ILE A 59 19.37 0.62 -10.69
C ILE A 59 19.13 -0.54 -9.74
N SER A 60 20.14 -1.41 -9.61
CA SER A 60 20.18 -2.41 -8.54
C SER A 60 20.63 -1.75 -7.25
N ILE A 61 20.01 -2.05 -6.12
CA ILE A 61 20.42 -1.63 -4.78
C ILE A 61 20.37 -2.86 -3.89
N GLY A 62 21.46 -3.06 -3.16
CA GLY A 62 21.64 -4.27 -2.41
C GLY A 62 21.87 -5.49 -3.32
N PRO A 63 21.83 -6.68 -2.71
CA PRO A 63 22.48 -7.85 -3.28
C PRO A 63 21.62 -8.72 -4.20
N ILE A 64 20.28 -8.67 -4.11
CA ILE A 64 19.39 -9.61 -4.81
C ILE A 64 19.52 -9.48 -6.34
N HIS A 65 19.62 -8.24 -6.84
CA HIS A 65 19.78 -7.96 -8.27
C HIS A 65 21.21 -7.54 -8.65
N HIS A 66 22.17 -7.67 -7.72
CA HIS A 66 23.55 -7.24 -7.95
C HIS A 66 24.20 -8.04 -9.07
N GLY A 67 24.99 -7.36 -9.91
CA GLY A 67 25.68 -7.99 -11.04
C GLY A 67 24.80 -8.20 -12.28
N ASN A 68 23.54 -7.76 -12.27
CA ASN A 68 22.68 -7.80 -13.45
C ASN A 68 23.28 -6.95 -14.58
N THR A 69 23.61 -7.60 -15.71
CA THR A 69 24.28 -6.96 -16.85
C THR A 69 23.42 -5.87 -17.51
N ASN A 70 22.09 -5.96 -17.41
CA ASN A 70 21.18 -4.93 -17.92
C ASN A 70 21.28 -3.62 -17.12
N LEU A 71 21.77 -3.68 -15.88
CA LEU A 71 21.87 -2.53 -14.96
C LEU A 71 23.31 -1.99 -14.84
N ALA A 72 24.26 -2.57 -15.58
CA ALA A 72 25.68 -2.23 -15.52
C ALA A 72 25.99 -0.74 -15.83
N ARG A 73 25.12 -0.07 -16.61
CA ARG A 73 25.23 1.37 -16.85
C ARG A 73 25.10 2.17 -15.54
N MET A 74 24.20 1.77 -14.65
CA MET A 74 23.98 2.48 -13.39
C MET A 74 25.06 2.19 -12.36
N GLU A 75 25.75 1.06 -12.43
CA GLU A 75 26.97 0.83 -11.63
C GLU A 75 28.05 1.88 -11.89
N ARG A 76 28.18 2.36 -13.14
CA ARG A 76 29.07 3.49 -13.46
C ARG A 76 28.58 4.81 -12.86
N GLN A 77 27.27 5.01 -12.76
CA GLN A 77 26.72 6.20 -12.08
C GLN A 77 26.96 6.12 -10.56
N LYS A 78 26.83 4.95 -9.93
CA LYS A 78 27.23 4.76 -8.53
C LYS A 78 28.69 5.11 -8.30
N GLN A 79 29.60 4.70 -9.20
CA GLN A 79 31.01 5.10 -9.13
C GLN A 79 31.20 6.62 -9.29
N ARG A 80 30.42 7.27 -10.17
CA ARG A 80 30.43 8.74 -10.29
C ARG A 80 30.01 9.40 -8.98
N TYR A 81 28.94 8.92 -8.35
CA TYR A 81 28.43 9.42 -7.08
C TYR A 81 29.41 9.16 -5.94
N TYR A 82 30.08 8.00 -5.92
CA TYR A 82 31.17 7.71 -5.00
C TYR A 82 32.28 8.76 -5.10
N ASN A 83 32.73 9.09 -6.31
CA ASN A 83 33.76 10.12 -6.51
C ASN A 83 33.29 11.51 -6.06
N LYS A 84 32.01 11.84 -6.26
CA LYS A 84 31.42 13.09 -5.78
C LYS A 84 31.36 13.15 -4.26
N PHE A 85 30.95 12.06 -3.62
CA PHE A 85 30.96 11.94 -2.18
C PHE A 85 32.38 12.05 -1.59
N CYS A 86 33.39 11.49 -2.27
CA CYS A 86 34.80 11.62 -1.87
C CYS A 86 35.32 13.07 -1.96
N GLN A 87 34.73 13.92 -2.82
CA GLN A 87 35.06 15.34 -2.88
C GLN A 87 34.44 16.12 -1.72
N ARG A 88 33.31 15.63 -1.18
CA ARG A 88 32.55 16.23 -0.09
C ARG A 88 33.06 15.81 1.29
N THR A 89 33.65 14.62 1.39
CA THR A 89 34.05 13.99 2.67
C THR A 89 35.54 13.69 2.73
N SER A 90 36.02 13.32 3.92
CA SER A 90 37.42 12.98 4.12
C SER A 90 37.70 11.50 3.84
N LYS A 91 38.96 11.16 3.51
CA LYS A 91 39.41 9.76 3.43
C LYS A 91 39.13 9.00 4.75
N LYS A 92 39.24 9.68 5.89
CA LYS A 92 38.95 9.10 7.21
C LYS A 92 37.49 8.62 7.31
N THR A 93 36.55 9.42 6.82
CA THR A 93 35.11 9.07 6.77
C THR A 93 34.87 7.79 5.98
N LEU A 94 35.56 7.61 4.84
CA LEU A 94 35.44 6.39 4.03
C LEU A 94 36.01 5.15 4.72
N GLU A 95 37.09 5.30 5.48
CA GLU A 95 37.64 4.20 6.28
C GLU A 95 36.73 3.86 7.48
N GLU A 96 36.09 4.86 8.08
CA GLU A 96 35.06 4.66 9.11
C GLU A 96 33.84 3.92 8.53
N PHE A 97 33.39 4.27 7.31
CA PHE A 97 32.31 3.55 6.63
C PHE A 97 32.66 2.07 6.41
N LYS A 98 33.84 1.79 5.84
CA LYS A 98 34.31 0.41 5.64
C LYS A 98 34.38 -0.36 6.94
N SER A 99 34.93 0.24 7.99
CA SER A 99 35.07 -0.38 9.30
C SER A 99 33.70 -0.66 9.93
N PHE A 100 32.76 0.27 9.81
CA PHE A 100 31.40 0.12 10.29
C PHE A 100 30.65 -0.99 9.57
N ILE A 101 30.68 -1.00 8.22
CA ILE A 101 30.05 -2.05 7.41
C ILE A 101 30.63 -3.41 7.80
N LYS A 102 31.96 -3.54 7.86
CA LYS A 102 32.65 -4.77 8.24
C LYS A 102 32.22 -5.29 9.61
N ALA A 103 32.06 -4.39 10.60
CA ALA A 103 31.60 -4.76 11.93
C ALA A 103 30.13 -5.20 11.99
N HIS A 104 29.32 -4.81 11.00
CA HIS A 104 27.87 -5.08 10.97
C HIS A 104 27.44 -6.03 9.84
N VAL A 105 28.36 -6.67 9.11
CA VAL A 105 28.04 -7.57 7.98
C VAL A 105 26.98 -8.59 8.35
N SER A 106 27.17 -9.32 9.45
CA SER A 106 26.21 -10.34 9.89
C SER A 106 24.82 -9.75 10.18
N GLY A 107 24.76 -8.57 10.83
CA GLY A 107 23.49 -7.87 11.07
C GLY A 107 22.80 -7.42 9.78
N ILE A 108 23.57 -7.00 8.77
CA ILE A 108 23.04 -6.64 7.46
C ILE A 108 22.54 -7.90 6.72
N CYS A 109 23.29 -9.01 6.74
CA CYS A 109 22.89 -10.27 6.12
C CYS A 109 21.59 -10.81 6.70
N ARG A 110 21.42 -10.74 8.03
CA ARG A 110 20.22 -11.17 8.75
C ARG A 110 18.96 -10.37 8.40
N CYS A 111 19.08 -9.22 7.73
CA CYS A 111 17.93 -8.50 7.21
C CYS A 111 17.35 -9.10 5.92
N TYR A 112 18.08 -9.99 5.25
CA TYR A 112 17.63 -10.66 4.03
C TYR A 112 17.10 -12.06 4.35
N ASP A 113 16.20 -12.54 3.48
CA ASP A 113 15.68 -13.91 3.51
C ASP A 113 16.80 -14.96 3.61
N ILE A 114 16.51 -16.09 4.24
CA ILE A 114 17.47 -17.09 4.71
C ILE A 114 18.27 -17.74 3.57
N GLU A 115 17.61 -18.03 2.44
CA GLU A 115 18.27 -18.53 1.23
C GLU A 115 19.38 -17.58 0.77
N PHE A 116 19.18 -16.28 0.99
CA PHE A 116 20.06 -15.25 0.52
C PHE A 116 21.13 -14.87 1.53
N ALA A 117 20.81 -14.91 2.83
CA ALA A 117 21.76 -14.63 3.90
C ALA A 117 22.98 -15.56 3.85
N PHE A 118 22.78 -16.86 3.59
CA PHE A 118 23.87 -17.82 3.47
C PHE A 118 24.78 -17.52 2.26
N ASP A 119 24.19 -17.27 1.10
CA ASP A 119 24.91 -16.87 -0.12
C ASP A 119 25.71 -15.57 0.05
N LEU A 120 25.19 -14.63 0.85
CA LEU A 120 25.86 -13.36 1.13
C LEU A 120 27.08 -13.53 2.02
N GLU A 121 26.97 -14.34 3.07
CA GLU A 121 28.07 -14.60 3.98
C GLU A 121 29.27 -15.23 3.24
N LEU A 122 28.99 -16.10 2.26
CA LEU A 122 30.00 -16.69 1.38
C LEU A 122 30.64 -15.67 0.42
N LYS A 123 29.92 -14.60 0.03
CA LYS A 123 30.40 -13.58 -0.93
C LYS A 123 31.40 -12.57 -0.33
N GLY A 124 31.54 -12.52 1.00
CA GLY A 124 32.63 -11.79 1.70
C GLY A 124 32.85 -10.34 1.23
N PHE A 125 34.10 -9.96 0.94
CA PHE A 125 34.50 -8.58 0.58
C PHE A 125 33.70 -7.95 -0.57
N ASN A 126 33.18 -8.75 -1.51
CA ASN A 126 32.35 -8.22 -2.60
C ASN A 126 31.01 -7.67 -2.07
N PHE A 127 30.46 -8.28 -1.02
CA PHE A 127 29.26 -7.80 -0.34
C PHE A 127 29.52 -6.47 0.37
N GLU A 128 30.58 -6.36 1.17
CA GLU A 128 30.94 -5.11 1.86
C GLU A 128 31.11 -3.94 0.88
N LYS A 129 31.79 -4.20 -0.25
CA LYS A 129 32.00 -3.22 -1.32
C LYS A 129 30.68 -2.79 -1.95
N MET A 130 29.78 -3.73 -2.23
CA MET A 130 28.46 -3.42 -2.79
C MET A 130 27.66 -2.54 -1.83
N ILE A 131 27.57 -2.91 -0.54
CA ILE A 131 26.88 -2.09 0.48
C ILE A 131 27.45 -0.68 0.52
N LEU A 132 28.78 -0.54 0.49
CA LEU A 132 29.45 0.76 0.52
C LEU A 132 29.06 1.65 -0.67
N PHE A 133 29.10 1.11 -1.90
CA PHE A 133 28.79 1.88 -3.10
C PHE A 133 27.30 2.24 -3.18
N ASP A 134 26.42 1.32 -2.79
CA ASP A 134 24.97 1.53 -2.84
C ASP A 134 24.52 2.53 -1.77
N ALA A 135 25.06 2.42 -0.55
CA ALA A 135 24.78 3.38 0.53
C ALA A 135 25.29 4.79 0.18
N ILE A 136 26.51 4.91 -0.34
CA ILE A 136 27.06 6.21 -0.77
C ILE A 136 26.24 6.79 -1.92
N PHE A 137 25.82 5.96 -2.88
CA PHE A 137 24.97 6.41 -3.98
C PHE A 137 23.68 7.03 -3.45
N ILE A 138 22.96 6.34 -2.55
CA ILE A 138 21.71 6.81 -1.95
C ILE A 138 21.93 8.10 -1.16
N ILE A 139 22.94 8.14 -0.28
CA ILE A 139 23.24 9.31 0.55
C ILE A 139 23.55 10.53 -0.32
N GLU A 140 24.45 10.40 -1.30
CA GLU A 140 24.81 11.50 -2.20
C GLU A 140 23.64 11.90 -3.11
N LEU A 141 22.79 10.96 -3.52
CA LEU A 141 21.57 11.24 -4.27
C LEU A 141 20.61 12.12 -3.48
N PHE A 142 20.35 11.78 -2.22
CA PHE A 142 19.42 12.54 -1.39
C PHE A 142 19.97 13.92 -1.02
N LEU A 143 21.28 14.02 -0.75
CA LEU A 143 21.96 15.30 -0.53
C LEU A 143 21.86 16.22 -1.75
N ARG A 144 22.13 15.69 -2.95
CA ARG A 144 22.02 16.47 -4.20
C ARG A 144 20.60 16.91 -4.52
N ASN A 145 19.61 16.08 -4.19
CA ASN A 145 18.21 16.46 -4.32
C ASN A 145 17.85 17.62 -3.38
N PHE A 146 18.29 17.55 -2.11
CA PHE A 146 18.08 18.62 -1.14
C PHE A 146 18.79 19.93 -1.51
N GLU A 147 19.96 19.84 -2.14
CA GLU A 147 20.72 21.00 -2.63
C GLU A 147 20.23 21.53 -3.98
N GLU A 148 19.19 20.93 -4.57
CA GLU A 148 18.65 21.29 -5.88
C GLU A 148 19.73 21.36 -6.98
N VAL A 149 20.63 20.37 -7.00
CA VAL A 149 21.73 20.31 -7.98
C VAL A 149 21.18 20.01 -9.39
N ASN A 150 20.85 21.08 -10.11
CA ASN A 150 20.16 21.01 -11.41
C ASN A 150 21.00 20.42 -12.57
N ASP A 151 22.34 20.45 -12.47
CA ASP A 151 23.24 19.95 -13.51
C ASP A 151 23.50 18.42 -13.44
N ASP A 152 22.84 17.71 -12.52
CA ASP A 152 23.02 16.26 -12.43
C ASP A 152 22.23 15.52 -13.52
N PHE A 153 22.89 14.63 -14.26
CA PHE A 153 22.26 13.72 -15.22
C PHE A 153 20.99 13.03 -14.68
N LEU A 154 20.99 12.57 -13.42
CA LEU A 154 19.86 11.84 -12.83
C LEU A 154 18.67 12.76 -12.49
N PHE A 155 18.91 14.06 -12.29
CA PHE A 155 17.86 15.06 -12.06
C PHE A 155 17.42 15.79 -13.34
N SER A 156 18.28 15.82 -14.37
CA SER A 156 18.01 16.49 -15.64
C SER A 156 16.90 15.85 -16.49
N LYS A 157 16.46 14.63 -16.15
CA LYS A 157 15.42 13.89 -16.88
C LYS A 157 14.34 13.42 -15.92
N VAL A 158 13.12 13.92 -16.09
CA VAL A 158 11.95 13.59 -15.24
C VAL A 158 11.71 12.08 -15.17
N TRP A 159 11.80 11.37 -16.31
CA TRP A 159 11.60 9.92 -16.34
C TRP A 159 12.68 9.13 -15.58
N LEU A 160 13.92 9.61 -15.51
CA LEU A 160 14.97 8.95 -14.72
C LEU A 160 14.67 9.07 -13.23
N ARG A 161 14.23 10.25 -12.78
CA ARG A 161 13.84 10.48 -11.40
C ARG A 161 12.69 9.56 -10.98
N ALA A 162 11.60 9.55 -11.76
CA ALA A 162 10.46 8.66 -11.50
C ALA A 162 10.87 7.19 -11.44
N LYS A 163 11.79 6.77 -12.32
CA LYS A 163 12.27 5.39 -12.32
C LYS A 163 13.21 5.06 -11.16
N LEU A 164 14.04 6.00 -10.73
CA LEU A 164 14.85 5.84 -9.52
C LEU A 164 13.97 5.72 -8.28
N GLU A 165 12.97 6.60 -8.14
CA GLU A 165 11.99 6.54 -7.04
C GLU A 165 11.31 5.17 -7.00
N THR A 166 10.86 4.66 -8.16
CA THR A 166 10.26 3.33 -8.26
C THR A 166 11.21 2.20 -7.90
N ASP A 167 12.43 2.18 -8.47
CA ASP A 167 13.40 1.12 -8.19
C ASP A 167 13.83 1.12 -6.71
N LEU A 168 13.88 2.29 -6.05
CA LEU A 168 14.17 2.41 -4.62
C LEU A 168 13.04 1.91 -3.70
N LEU A 169 11.85 1.66 -4.24
CA LEU A 169 10.69 1.13 -3.50
C LEU A 169 10.41 -0.35 -3.80
N LEU A 170 11.21 -1.01 -4.64
CA LEU A 170 11.05 -2.45 -4.88
C LEU A 170 11.52 -3.26 -3.67
N LEU A 171 10.73 -4.25 -3.24
CA LEU A 171 11.02 -5.10 -2.08
C LEU A 171 12.37 -5.81 -2.22
N GLU A 172 12.69 -6.28 -3.42
CA GLU A 172 13.96 -6.98 -3.71
C GLU A 172 15.15 -6.03 -4.00
N ASN A 173 14.97 -4.71 -3.86
CA ASN A 173 15.96 -3.71 -4.23
C ASN A 173 16.26 -2.74 -3.08
N GLN A 174 16.46 -3.28 -1.88
CA GLN A 174 16.59 -2.53 -0.64
C GLN A 174 17.97 -2.68 0.01
N LEU A 175 18.33 -1.66 0.80
CA LEU A 175 19.27 -1.79 1.90
C LEU A 175 18.53 -1.55 3.22
N PRO A 176 18.96 -2.17 4.33
CA PRO A 176 18.38 -1.87 5.63
C PRO A 176 18.53 -0.38 5.99
N PHE A 177 17.47 0.23 6.52
CA PHE A 177 17.46 1.65 6.83
C PHE A 177 18.53 2.02 7.86
N PHE A 178 18.77 1.14 8.84
CA PHE A 178 19.77 1.39 9.89
C PHE A 178 21.18 1.57 9.35
N ILE A 179 21.58 0.85 8.28
CA ILE A 179 22.93 0.99 7.72
C ILE A 179 23.07 2.34 7.01
N LEU A 180 22.03 2.78 6.31
CA LEU A 180 22.01 4.08 5.64
C LEU A 180 22.06 5.23 6.65
N GLU A 181 21.23 5.17 7.70
CA GLU A 181 21.18 6.20 8.74
C GLU A 181 22.51 6.25 9.54
N ALA A 182 23.08 5.11 9.89
CA ALA A 182 24.35 5.05 10.62
C ALA A 182 25.51 5.64 9.80
N LEU A 183 25.65 5.26 8.53
CA LEU A 183 26.68 5.79 7.64
C LEU A 183 26.50 7.29 7.41
N TYR A 184 25.27 7.75 7.19
CA TYR A 184 24.98 9.17 7.08
C TYR A 184 25.44 9.95 8.31
N ASN A 185 25.10 9.45 9.51
CA ASN A 185 25.48 10.09 10.77
C ASN A 185 27.01 10.14 10.95
N LEU A 186 27.74 9.07 10.60
CA LEU A 186 29.21 9.09 10.64
C LEU A 186 29.82 10.20 9.77
N ALA A 187 29.21 10.53 8.63
CA ALA A 187 29.70 11.59 7.75
C ALA A 187 29.23 13.00 8.14
N PHE A 188 28.03 13.14 8.71
CA PHE A 188 27.31 14.42 8.75
C PHE A 188 26.77 14.84 10.13
N VAL A 189 27.07 14.12 11.21
CA VAL A 189 26.59 14.45 12.59
C VAL A 189 26.89 15.88 13.01
N ALA A 190 28.02 16.46 12.60
CA ALA A 190 28.42 17.83 12.96
C ALA A 190 28.12 18.86 11.83
N SER A 191 27.33 18.49 10.83
CA SER A 191 27.01 19.34 9.68
C SER A 191 25.66 20.04 9.85
N ASN A 192 25.41 21.04 9.00
CA ASN A 192 24.10 21.73 8.93
C ASN A 192 23.06 20.98 8.08
N TYR A 193 23.36 19.76 7.61
CA TYR A 193 22.38 19.00 6.84
C TYR A 193 21.24 18.48 7.72
N PRO A 194 20.01 18.37 7.16
CA PRO A 194 18.92 17.69 7.84
C PRO A 194 19.24 16.23 8.18
N SER A 195 18.41 15.59 8.99
CA SER A 195 18.54 14.15 9.25
C SER A 195 18.36 13.31 7.99
N PHE A 196 18.99 12.13 7.93
CA PHE A 196 18.80 11.19 6.82
C PHE A 196 17.32 10.84 6.60
N PHE A 197 16.56 10.69 7.69
CA PHE A 197 15.12 10.47 7.65
C PHE A 197 14.38 11.60 6.90
N TYR A 198 14.69 12.85 7.21
CA TYR A 198 14.09 14.01 6.51
C TYR A 198 14.45 14.00 5.02
N LEU A 199 15.73 13.77 4.69
CA LEU A 199 16.17 13.69 3.30
C LEU A 199 15.49 12.56 2.52
N THR A 200 15.26 11.43 3.17
CA THR A 200 14.52 10.29 2.60
C THR A 200 13.07 10.69 2.30
N CYS A 201 12.38 11.29 3.26
CA CYS A 201 11.00 11.72 3.10
C CYS A 201 10.87 12.77 1.99
N LEU A 202 11.80 13.73 1.94
CA LEU A 202 11.86 14.74 0.89
C LEU A 202 12.08 14.11 -0.50
N TYR A 203 12.98 13.13 -0.62
CA TYR A 203 13.24 12.47 -1.90
C TYR A 203 12.06 11.64 -2.38
N LEU A 204 11.43 10.88 -1.47
CA LEU A 204 10.31 9.98 -1.76
C LEU A 204 8.92 10.67 -1.73
N ARG A 205 8.88 11.99 -1.52
CA ARG A 205 7.65 12.80 -1.43
C ARG A 205 6.66 12.30 -0.38
N LEU A 206 7.19 11.99 0.80
CA LEU A 206 6.45 11.46 1.93
C LEU A 206 6.22 12.57 2.95
N GLU A 207 4.98 12.98 3.20
CA GLU A 207 4.67 13.94 4.26
C GLU A 207 4.70 13.26 5.63
N GLN A 208 5.33 13.94 6.58
CA GLN A 208 5.43 13.50 7.96
C GLN A 208 4.75 14.51 8.86
N ASP A 209 3.91 14.03 9.78
CA ASP A 209 3.45 14.83 10.90
C ASP A 209 4.44 14.73 12.08
N GLN A 210 4.28 15.59 13.08
CA GLN A 210 5.13 15.57 14.28
C GLN A 210 4.94 14.31 15.15
N THR A 211 3.92 13.50 14.88
CA THR A 211 3.57 12.30 15.64
C THR A 211 4.17 11.03 15.06
N PHE A 212 4.77 11.08 13.87
CA PHE A 212 5.34 9.92 13.21
C PHE A 212 6.51 9.34 14.03
N ASN A 213 6.32 8.10 14.49
CA ASN A 213 7.36 7.37 15.20
C ASN A 213 8.34 6.75 14.20
N LYS A 214 9.49 7.39 14.00
CA LYS A 214 10.55 6.86 13.13
C LYS A 214 11.24 5.59 13.66
N LYS A 215 10.94 5.12 14.87
CA LYS A 215 11.61 3.93 15.44
C LYS A 215 11.12 2.67 14.73
N GLY A 216 12.07 1.85 14.28
CA GLY A 216 11.80 0.51 13.77
C GLY A 216 11.61 0.41 12.26
N ILE A 217 11.82 1.51 11.51
CA ILE A 217 11.83 1.50 10.04
C ILE A 217 12.86 0.49 9.54
N LYS A 218 12.41 -0.42 8.67
CA LYS A 218 13.24 -1.51 8.12
C LYS A 218 14.02 -1.10 6.87
N HIS A 219 13.36 -0.47 5.92
CA HIS A 219 13.89 -0.01 4.63
C HIS A 219 12.91 0.99 4.00
N PHE A 220 13.14 1.45 2.76
CA PHE A 220 12.33 2.52 2.16
C PHE A 220 10.88 2.11 1.91
N LEU A 221 10.65 0.91 1.38
CA LEU A 221 9.29 0.40 1.20
C LEU A 221 8.51 0.28 2.53
N ASP A 222 9.19 -0.09 3.62
CA ASP A 222 8.58 -0.15 4.94
C ASP A 222 8.27 1.24 5.51
N LEU A 223 9.11 2.23 5.25
CA LEU A 223 8.81 3.63 5.58
C LEU A 223 7.53 4.09 4.87
N THR A 224 7.44 3.89 3.55
CA THR A 224 6.23 4.22 2.76
C THR A 224 5.00 3.51 3.32
N ARG A 225 5.10 2.20 3.59
CA ARG A 225 3.99 1.45 4.22
C ARG A 225 3.61 2.05 5.57
N SER A 226 4.57 2.30 6.45
CA SER A 226 4.34 2.79 7.81
C SER A 226 3.58 4.11 7.83
N ILE A 227 3.80 4.97 6.83
CA ILE A 227 3.09 6.23 6.64
C ILE A 227 1.65 5.98 6.20
N LEU A 228 1.44 5.13 5.20
CA LEU A 228 0.12 4.77 4.65
C LEU A 228 -0.80 4.18 5.72
N VAL A 229 -0.31 3.24 6.52
CA VAL A 229 -1.14 2.50 7.47
C VAL A 229 -1.61 3.33 8.68
N ARG A 230 -1.10 4.56 8.86
CA ARG A 230 -1.59 5.47 9.91
C ARG A 230 -3.05 5.85 9.76
N THR A 231 -3.51 5.92 8.52
CA THR A 231 -4.89 6.32 8.18
C THR A 231 -5.80 5.14 7.90
N CYS A 232 -5.26 3.92 8.01
CA CYS A 232 -6.01 2.67 7.88
C CYS A 232 -7.09 2.59 8.98
N PRO A 233 -8.35 2.25 8.64
CA PRO A 233 -9.38 2.02 9.63
C PRO A 233 -8.99 0.90 10.60
N SER A 234 -9.51 0.96 11.84
CA SER A 234 -9.29 -0.12 12.81
C SER A 234 -9.94 -1.42 12.34
N ASN A 235 -9.26 -2.54 12.55
CA ASN A 235 -9.78 -3.87 12.24
C ASN A 235 -11.15 -4.08 12.90
N SER A 236 -12.09 -4.64 12.13
CA SER A 236 -13.33 -5.21 12.66
C SER A 236 -13.21 -6.74 12.72
N ASP A 237 -13.82 -7.36 13.73
CA ASP A 237 -13.98 -8.82 13.79
C ASP A 237 -15.06 -9.32 12.81
N GLU A 238 -15.76 -8.40 12.14
CA GLU A 238 -16.77 -8.70 11.12
C GLU A 238 -16.09 -9.09 9.81
N ARG A 239 -16.66 -10.07 9.09
CA ARG A 239 -16.20 -10.48 7.76
C ARG A 239 -17.28 -10.24 6.73
N THR A 240 -16.92 -9.56 5.64
CA THR A 240 -17.81 -9.30 4.52
C THR A 240 -17.15 -9.79 3.23
N ASP A 241 -17.54 -10.97 2.77
CA ASP A 241 -16.89 -11.64 1.62
C ASP A 241 -17.14 -10.95 0.27
N ARG A 242 -18.15 -10.06 0.17
CA ARG A 242 -18.52 -9.39 -1.09
C ARG A 242 -19.06 -8.01 -0.86
N MET A 243 -18.73 -7.09 -1.76
CA MET A 243 -19.25 -5.74 -1.79
C MET A 243 -19.76 -5.37 -3.19
N TYR A 244 -20.80 -4.55 -3.27
CA TYR A 244 -21.29 -4.06 -4.56
C TYR A 244 -20.30 -3.06 -5.20
N ASN A 245 -20.16 -3.13 -6.52
CA ASN A 245 -19.31 -2.21 -7.28
C ASN A 245 -19.80 -0.75 -7.24
N ALA A 246 -18.91 0.18 -7.64
CA ALA A 246 -19.15 1.61 -7.49
C ALA A 246 -20.41 2.08 -8.23
N THR A 247 -20.67 1.55 -9.43
CA THR A 247 -21.87 1.91 -10.21
C THR A 247 -23.15 1.50 -9.51
N LYS A 248 -23.24 0.25 -9.02
CA LYS A 248 -24.42 -0.25 -8.29
C LYS A 248 -24.67 0.56 -7.01
N LEU A 249 -23.62 0.85 -6.25
CA LEU A 249 -23.72 1.67 -5.05
C LEU A 249 -24.23 3.08 -5.39
N HIS A 250 -23.71 3.68 -6.46
CA HIS A 250 -24.14 5.00 -6.91
C HIS A 250 -25.61 5.02 -7.35
N GLU A 251 -26.06 4.02 -8.09
CA GLU A 251 -27.46 3.86 -8.51
C GLU A 251 -28.41 3.68 -7.31
N ALA A 252 -27.94 3.06 -6.23
CA ALA A 252 -28.70 2.92 -4.98
C ALA A 252 -28.72 4.18 -4.11
N GLY A 253 -28.03 5.25 -4.52
CA GLY A 253 -28.04 6.55 -3.84
C GLY A 253 -26.78 6.88 -3.04
N VAL A 254 -25.77 5.99 -3.02
CA VAL A 254 -24.48 6.30 -2.40
C VAL A 254 -23.83 7.47 -3.14
N LYS A 255 -23.44 8.49 -2.38
CA LYS A 255 -22.72 9.65 -2.90
C LYS A 255 -21.23 9.41 -2.78
N PHE A 256 -20.51 9.54 -3.88
CA PHE A 256 -19.05 9.47 -3.91
C PHE A 256 -18.47 10.88 -3.74
N LYS A 257 -17.48 11.03 -2.86
CA LYS A 257 -16.81 12.28 -2.57
C LYS A 257 -15.29 12.05 -2.49
N ALA A 258 -14.53 12.80 -3.27
CA ALA A 258 -13.07 12.86 -3.13
C ALA A 258 -12.66 13.60 -1.85
N THR A 259 -11.64 13.09 -1.16
CA THR A 259 -10.98 13.75 -0.03
C THR A 259 -9.50 13.99 -0.34
N GLY A 260 -8.89 14.98 0.32
CA GLY A 260 -7.55 15.48 -0.03
C GLY A 260 -7.59 16.51 -1.15
N ASP A 261 -6.54 17.33 -1.23
CA ASP A 261 -6.34 18.26 -2.35
C ASP A 261 -5.22 17.72 -3.24
N VAL A 262 -5.39 17.91 -4.54
CA VAL A 262 -4.41 17.46 -5.53
C VAL A 262 -3.42 18.60 -5.72
N GLY A 263 -2.41 18.67 -4.85
CA GLY A 263 -1.21 19.43 -5.14
C GLY A 263 -0.45 18.83 -6.33
N ASP A 264 0.54 19.55 -6.86
CA ASP A 264 1.38 19.07 -7.98
C ASP A 264 2.28 17.86 -7.61
N ASP A 265 2.28 17.44 -6.34
CA ASP A 265 3.07 16.32 -5.83
C ASP A 265 2.19 15.12 -5.48
N TYR A 266 2.61 13.94 -5.96
CA TYR A 266 2.00 12.64 -5.69
C TYR A 266 2.15 12.28 -4.20
N VAL A 267 1.24 12.76 -3.37
CA VAL A 267 1.19 12.43 -1.94
C VAL A 267 0.30 11.21 -1.74
N LEU A 268 0.89 10.10 -1.30
CA LEU A 268 0.17 8.85 -1.04
C LEU A 268 -0.38 8.76 0.40
N ASP A 269 -0.03 9.70 1.28
CA ASP A 269 -0.06 9.50 2.74
C ASP A 269 -1.45 9.21 3.32
N ASP A 270 -2.49 9.70 2.65
CA ASP A 270 -3.88 9.52 3.07
C ASP A 270 -4.63 8.45 2.28
N LEU A 271 -3.99 7.71 1.37
CA LEU A 271 -4.64 6.78 0.43
C LEU A 271 -5.60 5.78 1.10
N LEU A 272 -5.28 5.34 2.32
CA LEU A 272 -6.05 4.35 3.07
C LEU A 272 -7.24 4.94 3.85
N ASN A 273 -7.41 6.26 3.88
CA ASN A 273 -8.42 6.97 4.67
C ASN A 273 -9.82 6.94 4.03
N VAL A 274 -10.39 5.74 3.83
CA VAL A 274 -11.71 5.56 3.23
C VAL A 274 -12.79 5.52 4.32
N LYS A 275 -13.84 6.32 4.17
CA LYS A 275 -14.94 6.42 5.14
C LYS A 275 -16.30 6.37 4.47
N PHE A 276 -17.28 5.79 5.16
CA PHE A 276 -18.67 5.79 4.74
C PHE A 276 -19.56 6.33 5.87
N GLU A 277 -20.14 7.52 5.66
CA GLU A 277 -20.94 8.22 6.66
C GLU A 277 -22.15 8.87 5.98
N GLU A 278 -23.35 8.69 6.56
CA GLU A 278 -24.60 9.31 6.10
C GLU A 278 -24.90 9.12 4.58
N GLY A 279 -24.56 7.95 4.03
CA GLY A 279 -24.74 7.65 2.61
C GLY A 279 -23.68 8.28 1.69
N VAL A 280 -22.60 8.83 2.24
CA VAL A 280 -21.47 9.41 1.51
C VAL A 280 -20.23 8.53 1.69
N LEU A 281 -19.75 7.95 0.59
CA LEU A 281 -18.47 7.26 0.51
C LEU A 281 -17.37 8.27 0.15
N GLN A 282 -16.50 8.51 1.12
CA GLN A 282 -15.36 9.41 1.04
C GLN A 282 -14.11 8.59 0.72
N ILE A 283 -13.48 8.88 -0.41
CA ILE A 283 -12.26 8.20 -0.87
C ILE A 283 -11.20 9.26 -1.17
N PRO A 284 -9.98 9.11 -0.64
CA PRO A 284 -8.84 9.94 -1.01
C PRO A 284 -8.63 9.96 -2.52
N CYS A 285 -8.34 11.12 -3.09
CA CYS A 285 -7.98 11.21 -4.50
C CYS A 285 -6.64 10.50 -4.74
N PHE A 286 -6.53 9.71 -5.82
CA PHE A 286 -5.28 9.06 -6.19
C PHE A 286 -5.07 9.03 -7.71
N TYR A 287 -3.80 9.00 -8.09
CA TYR A 287 -3.37 8.87 -9.48
C TYR A 287 -3.15 7.41 -9.84
N VAL A 288 -3.47 7.09 -11.10
CA VAL A 288 -3.14 5.80 -11.68
C VAL A 288 -2.32 6.03 -12.95
N ASP A 289 -1.05 5.68 -12.87
CA ASP A 289 -0.06 5.77 -13.94
C ASP A 289 0.65 4.41 -14.17
N TYR A 290 1.67 4.43 -15.02
CA TYR A 290 2.41 3.23 -15.42
C TYR A 290 3.32 2.63 -14.32
N GLU A 291 3.61 3.35 -13.24
CA GLU A 291 4.39 2.83 -12.10
C GLU A 291 3.49 2.38 -10.93
N THR A 292 2.22 2.80 -10.92
CA THR A 292 1.25 2.49 -9.86
C THR A 292 1.15 0.99 -9.57
N GLU A 293 1.05 0.15 -10.61
CA GLU A 293 0.99 -1.31 -10.45
C GLU A 293 2.23 -1.86 -9.73
N THR A 294 3.41 -1.37 -10.11
CA THR A 294 4.70 -1.75 -9.52
C THR A 294 4.71 -1.43 -8.02
N TRP A 295 4.32 -0.21 -7.64
CA TRP A 295 4.32 0.22 -6.25
C TRP A 295 3.34 -0.61 -5.41
N PHE A 296 2.12 -0.79 -5.91
CA PHE A 296 1.07 -1.50 -5.19
C PHE A 296 1.48 -2.95 -4.96
N ARG A 297 2.00 -3.62 -5.99
CA ARG A 297 2.48 -5.01 -5.90
C ARG A 297 3.61 -5.21 -4.88
N ASN A 298 4.54 -4.26 -4.77
CA ASN A 298 5.63 -4.36 -3.78
C ASN A 298 5.13 -4.14 -2.36
N LEU A 299 4.25 -3.16 -2.13
CA LEU A 299 3.60 -2.96 -0.83
C LEU A 299 2.83 -4.20 -0.40
N MET A 300 2.05 -4.79 -1.30
CA MET A 300 1.27 -6.01 -1.03
C MET A 300 2.17 -7.20 -0.68
N ALA A 301 3.22 -7.44 -1.49
CA ALA A 301 4.16 -8.53 -1.23
C ALA A 301 4.85 -8.34 0.13
N PHE A 302 5.26 -7.12 0.47
CA PHE A 302 5.90 -6.83 1.74
C PHE A 302 4.96 -7.01 2.93
N GLU A 303 3.71 -6.56 2.84
CA GLU A 303 2.72 -6.80 3.89
C GLU A 303 2.46 -8.27 4.15
N GLN A 304 2.34 -9.07 3.08
CA GLN A 304 2.09 -10.50 3.19
C GLN A 304 3.28 -11.26 3.79
N CYS A 305 4.51 -10.81 3.52
CA CYS A 305 5.71 -11.40 4.11
C CYS A 305 5.99 -10.94 5.55
N HIS A 306 5.86 -9.64 5.85
CA HIS A 306 6.33 -9.05 7.11
C HIS A 306 5.21 -8.72 8.11
N TYR A 307 4.01 -8.39 7.63
CA TYR A 307 2.87 -7.93 8.45
C TYR A 307 1.59 -8.77 8.22
N PRO A 308 1.64 -10.11 8.26
CA PRO A 308 0.49 -10.95 7.87
C PRO A 308 -0.75 -10.77 8.77
N LYS A 309 -0.60 -10.17 9.95
CA LYS A 309 -1.70 -9.89 10.89
C LYS A 309 -2.35 -8.52 10.69
N VAL A 310 -1.71 -7.61 9.96
CA VAL A 310 -2.19 -6.24 9.71
C VAL A 310 -1.94 -5.85 8.23
N PRO A 311 -2.56 -6.55 7.26
CA PRO A 311 -2.35 -6.27 5.84
C PRO A 311 -3.30 -5.14 5.36
N CYS A 312 -3.11 -3.94 5.92
CA CYS A 312 -3.93 -2.76 5.67
C CYS A 312 -3.96 -2.37 4.19
N PHE A 313 -2.79 -2.34 3.54
CA PHE A 313 -2.69 -2.00 2.13
C PHE A 313 -3.33 -3.09 1.26
N CYS A 314 -3.10 -4.37 1.54
CA CYS A 314 -3.79 -5.45 0.83
C CYS A 314 -5.32 -5.35 0.99
N SER A 315 -5.81 -5.01 2.19
CA SER A 315 -7.24 -4.80 2.46
C SER A 315 -7.82 -3.68 1.59
N TYR A 316 -7.07 -2.60 1.39
CA TYR A 316 -7.44 -1.51 0.50
C TYR A 316 -7.51 -1.96 -0.96
N ILE A 317 -6.56 -2.78 -1.42
CA ILE A 317 -6.58 -3.31 -2.78
C ILE A 317 -7.81 -4.19 -3.02
N VAL A 318 -8.22 -5.00 -2.04
CA VAL A 318 -9.46 -5.79 -2.17
C VAL A 318 -10.70 -4.90 -2.14
N LEU A 319 -10.72 -3.83 -1.34
CA LEU A 319 -11.79 -2.81 -1.41
C LEU A 319 -11.87 -2.18 -2.80
N LEU A 320 -10.71 -1.86 -3.38
CA LEU A 320 -10.62 -1.23 -4.70
C LEU A 320 -11.06 -2.19 -5.83
N ASP A 321 -10.68 -3.47 -5.73
CA ASP A 321 -11.13 -4.56 -6.62
C ASP A 321 -12.65 -4.72 -6.59
N HIS A 322 -13.27 -4.69 -5.40
CA HIS A 322 -14.73 -4.69 -5.29
C HIS A 322 -15.39 -3.45 -5.91
N LEU A 323 -14.81 -2.26 -5.72
CA LEU A 323 -15.34 -1.02 -6.27
C LEU A 323 -15.24 -0.97 -7.80
N VAL A 324 -14.18 -1.55 -8.38
CA VAL A 324 -13.80 -1.41 -9.79
C VAL A 324 -13.95 -2.72 -10.56
N GLU A 325 -15.18 -3.20 -10.71
CA GLU A 325 -15.45 -4.41 -11.49
C GLU A 325 -15.38 -4.16 -13.01
N THR A 326 -15.77 -2.96 -13.46
CA THR A 326 -15.91 -2.59 -14.87
C THR A 326 -15.37 -1.20 -15.20
N ASP A 327 -15.18 -0.91 -16.49
CA ASP A 327 -14.75 0.42 -16.97
C ASP A 327 -15.71 1.55 -16.55
N LYS A 328 -17.00 1.24 -16.36
CA LYS A 328 -18.01 2.21 -15.90
C LYS A 328 -17.75 2.65 -14.46
N ASP A 329 -17.21 1.75 -13.64
CA ASP A 329 -16.86 2.05 -12.26
C ASP A 329 -15.68 3.02 -12.23
N VAL A 330 -14.68 2.82 -13.09
CA VAL A 330 -13.58 3.76 -13.27
C VAL A 330 -14.08 5.11 -13.77
N ASP A 331 -14.93 5.13 -14.81
CA ASP A 331 -15.52 6.37 -15.33
C ASP A 331 -16.27 7.15 -14.25
N LEU A 332 -16.98 6.45 -13.36
CA LEU A 332 -17.65 7.05 -12.21
C LEU A 332 -16.63 7.66 -11.24
N LEU A 333 -15.57 6.94 -10.87
CA LEU A 333 -14.54 7.45 -9.95
C LEU A 333 -13.81 8.67 -10.54
N ILE A 334 -13.51 8.66 -11.84
CA ILE A 334 -12.95 9.81 -12.58
C ILE A 334 -13.93 10.99 -12.53
N LYS A 335 -15.20 10.77 -12.85
CA LYS A 335 -16.24 11.80 -12.80
C LYS A 335 -16.40 12.42 -11.41
N LYS A 336 -16.12 11.64 -10.37
CA LYS A 336 -16.16 12.07 -8.96
C LYS A 336 -14.84 12.64 -8.45
N LYS A 337 -13.83 12.76 -9.32
CA LYS A 337 -12.48 13.25 -9.02
C LYS A 337 -11.77 12.44 -7.93
N ILE A 338 -12.14 11.17 -7.79
CA ILE A 338 -11.48 10.24 -6.86
C ILE A 338 -10.27 9.60 -7.55
N LEU A 339 -10.36 9.36 -8.86
CA LEU A 339 -9.30 8.72 -9.64
C LEU A 339 -8.86 9.65 -10.76
N ILE A 340 -7.55 9.90 -10.87
CA ILE A 340 -6.94 10.57 -12.02
C ILE A 340 -6.26 9.51 -12.89
N ASN A 341 -6.70 9.39 -14.14
CA ASN A 341 -6.27 8.33 -15.04
C ASN A 341 -5.19 8.81 -16.01
N GLU A 342 -3.95 8.35 -15.81
CA GLU A 342 -2.80 8.56 -16.69
C GLU A 342 -2.40 7.29 -17.46
N MET A 343 -3.23 6.24 -17.42
CA MET A 343 -3.03 4.97 -18.15
C MET A 343 -3.62 5.01 -19.58
N GLY A 344 -4.30 6.10 -19.94
CA GLY A 344 -4.84 6.36 -21.28
C GLY A 344 -6.22 5.77 -21.58
N SER A 345 -6.76 4.87 -20.74
CA SER A 345 -8.16 4.41 -20.85
C SER A 345 -8.69 3.85 -19.54
N SER A 346 -10.00 3.88 -19.34
CA SER A 346 -10.66 3.28 -18.17
C SER A 346 -10.48 1.76 -18.14
N ALA A 347 -10.51 1.10 -19.31
CA ALA A 347 -10.25 -0.32 -19.46
C ALA A 347 -8.85 -0.74 -18.97
N ALA A 348 -7.83 0.08 -19.21
CA ALA A 348 -6.47 -0.19 -18.72
C ALA A 348 -6.41 -0.15 -17.19
N VAL A 349 -7.08 0.81 -16.56
CA VAL A 349 -7.17 0.94 -15.10
C VAL A 349 -7.95 -0.24 -14.49
N THR A 350 -9.10 -0.59 -15.04
CA THR A 350 -9.90 -1.74 -14.60
C THR A 350 -9.09 -3.03 -14.68
N THR A 351 -8.41 -3.26 -15.82
CA THR A 351 -7.56 -4.45 -16.00
C THR A 351 -6.43 -4.49 -14.99
N MET A 352 -5.77 -3.36 -14.73
CA MET A 352 -4.69 -3.29 -13.74
C MET A 352 -5.22 -3.60 -12.34
N ILE A 353 -6.28 -2.93 -11.86
CA ILE A 353 -6.84 -3.15 -10.51
C ILE A 353 -7.28 -4.61 -10.34
N ASN A 354 -8.04 -5.15 -11.29
CA ASN A 354 -8.51 -6.54 -11.24
C ASN A 354 -7.37 -7.57 -11.35
N ASN A 355 -6.17 -7.18 -11.76
CA ASN A 355 -5.00 -8.07 -11.75
C ASN A 355 -4.16 -7.92 -10.48
N LEU A 356 -4.41 -6.92 -9.63
CA LEU A 356 -3.67 -6.73 -8.39
C LEU A 356 -4.05 -7.77 -7.33
N HIS A 357 -5.31 -8.21 -7.26
CA HIS A 357 -5.74 -9.23 -6.29
C HIS A 357 -5.05 -10.59 -6.52
N THR A 358 -4.47 -10.82 -7.71
CA THR A 358 -3.79 -12.08 -8.04
C THR A 358 -2.61 -12.31 -7.10
N GLY A 359 -2.69 -13.37 -6.29
CA GLY A 359 -1.64 -13.77 -5.35
C GLY A 359 -1.81 -13.27 -3.91
N VAL A 360 -2.81 -12.43 -3.62
CA VAL A 360 -3.07 -11.99 -2.24
C VAL A 360 -3.68 -13.13 -1.43
N ALA A 361 -3.03 -13.54 -0.33
CA ALA A 361 -3.66 -14.44 0.62
C ALA A 361 -4.68 -13.66 1.45
N SER A 362 -5.94 -14.09 1.40
CA SER A 362 -7.08 -13.42 2.04
C SER A 362 -7.09 -13.67 3.55
N LEU A 363 -6.58 -12.72 4.34
CA LEU A 363 -6.59 -12.80 5.79
C LEU A 363 -6.93 -11.42 6.39
N SER A 364 -8.21 -11.22 6.72
CA SER A 364 -8.76 -10.08 7.47
C SER A 364 -8.76 -8.73 6.73
N MET A 365 -9.93 -8.09 6.57
CA MET A 365 -10.04 -6.82 5.85
C MET A 365 -10.30 -5.66 6.81
N CYS A 366 -9.40 -4.66 6.81
CA CYS A 366 -9.60 -3.42 7.58
C CYS A 366 -10.88 -2.66 7.16
N TYR A 367 -11.45 -2.98 5.99
CA TYR A 367 -12.64 -2.37 5.43
C TYR A 367 -13.88 -3.27 5.49
N ASP A 368 -13.85 -4.39 6.22
CA ASP A 368 -14.98 -5.33 6.30
C ASP A 368 -16.26 -4.66 6.81
N LYS A 369 -16.15 -3.85 7.88
CA LYS A 369 -17.27 -3.03 8.38
C LYS A 369 -17.77 -2.04 7.33
N LEU A 370 -16.87 -1.33 6.66
CA LEU A 370 -17.24 -0.36 5.63
C LEU A 370 -17.97 -1.03 4.46
N ALA A 371 -17.51 -2.19 4.03
CA ALA A 371 -18.16 -3.00 2.99
C ALA A 371 -19.57 -3.44 3.42
N LYS A 372 -19.73 -3.85 4.69
CA LYS A 372 -21.04 -4.21 5.25
C LYS A 372 -21.99 -3.02 5.28
N ASP A 373 -21.56 -1.87 5.79
CA ASP A 373 -22.38 -0.66 5.88
C ASP A 373 -22.85 -0.21 4.48
N LEU A 374 -21.98 -0.35 3.47
CA LEU A 374 -22.34 -0.06 2.06
C LEU A 374 -23.36 -1.05 1.49
N ASN A 375 -23.21 -2.34 1.79
CA ASN A 375 -24.18 -3.36 1.39
C ASN A 375 -25.54 -3.15 2.06
N GLU A 376 -25.57 -2.88 3.36
CA GLU A 376 -26.80 -2.57 4.10
C GLU A 376 -27.50 -1.32 3.53
N TYR A 377 -26.73 -0.29 3.17
CA TYR A 377 -27.26 0.89 2.52
C TYR A 377 -27.90 0.56 1.16
N TYR A 378 -27.24 -0.27 0.36
CA TYR A 378 -27.73 -0.72 -0.95
C TYR A 378 -28.99 -1.60 -0.83
N ASP A 379 -29.02 -2.52 0.14
CA ASP A 379 -30.13 -3.45 0.33
C ASP A 379 -31.37 -2.79 0.93
N ASN A 380 -31.20 -1.64 1.58
CA ASN A 380 -32.31 -0.85 2.08
C ASN A 380 -33.20 -0.32 0.93
N SER A 381 -34.39 -0.90 0.81
CA SER A 381 -35.36 -0.55 -0.22
C SER A 381 -35.80 0.92 -0.21
N TRP A 382 -35.77 1.59 0.95
CA TRP A 382 -36.09 3.02 1.05
C TRP A 382 -35.03 3.86 0.34
N ASN A 383 -33.74 3.57 0.57
CA ASN A 383 -32.63 4.27 -0.08
C ASN A 383 -32.72 4.13 -1.60
N ARG A 384 -32.94 2.91 -2.11
CA ARG A 384 -33.11 2.66 -3.55
C ARG A 384 -34.32 3.39 -4.14
N ARG A 385 -35.44 3.41 -3.44
CA ARG A 385 -36.64 4.14 -3.87
C ARG A 385 -36.40 5.65 -3.89
N CYS A 386 -35.77 6.20 -2.85
CA CYS A 386 -35.39 7.61 -2.80
C CYS A 386 -34.40 7.98 -3.91
N ALA A 387 -33.40 7.13 -4.18
CA ALA A 387 -32.45 7.31 -5.28
C ALA A 387 -33.16 7.31 -6.64
N THR A 388 -34.07 6.35 -6.87
CA THR A 388 -34.88 6.26 -8.09
C THR A 388 -35.75 7.51 -8.26
N LEU A 389 -36.44 7.95 -7.20
CA LEU A 389 -37.26 9.15 -7.21
C LEU A 389 -36.42 10.38 -7.56
N ASN A 390 -35.25 10.52 -6.93
CA ASN A 390 -34.33 11.62 -7.19
C ASN A 390 -33.83 11.60 -8.65
N HIS A 391 -33.45 10.44 -9.16
CA HIS A 391 -32.96 10.28 -10.53
C HIS A 391 -34.02 10.58 -11.60
N VAL A 392 -35.27 10.14 -11.39
CA VAL A 392 -36.36 10.31 -12.36
C VAL A 392 -36.91 11.74 -12.35
N TYR A 393 -37.16 12.28 -11.16
CA TYR A 393 -37.93 13.53 -11.01
C TYR A 393 -37.07 14.75 -10.69
N PHE A 394 -35.97 14.59 -9.95
CA PHE A 394 -35.20 15.71 -9.39
C PHE A 394 -33.79 15.86 -9.97
N ASN A 395 -33.40 15.01 -10.93
CA ASN A 395 -32.07 15.03 -11.56
C ASN A 395 -31.85 16.23 -12.51
N ASN A 396 -32.89 16.98 -12.83
CA ASN A 396 -32.81 18.20 -13.62
C ASN A 396 -33.67 19.26 -12.94
N LEU A 397 -33.14 20.48 -12.77
CA LEU A 397 -33.86 21.60 -12.17
C LEU A 397 -35.25 21.81 -12.78
N TRP A 398 -35.39 21.73 -14.10
CA TRP A 398 -36.67 21.88 -14.80
C TRP A 398 -37.63 20.71 -14.58
N ARG A 399 -37.12 19.48 -14.50
CA ARG A 399 -37.96 18.31 -14.15
C ARG A 399 -38.40 18.39 -12.69
N GLY A 400 -37.51 18.82 -11.80
CA GLY A 400 -37.80 19.00 -10.39
C GLY A 400 -38.87 20.08 -10.16
N THR A 401 -38.69 21.26 -10.76
CA THR A 401 -39.68 22.34 -10.66
C THR A 401 -41.02 21.93 -11.26
N ALA A 402 -41.04 21.31 -12.45
CA ALA A 402 -42.27 20.80 -13.07
C ALA A 402 -42.98 19.77 -12.17
N THR A 403 -42.22 18.86 -11.55
CA THR A 403 -42.77 17.86 -10.61
C THR A 403 -43.40 18.52 -9.39
N VAL A 404 -42.70 19.50 -8.79
CA VAL A 404 -43.21 20.24 -7.62
C VAL A 404 -44.46 21.05 -7.99
N THR A 405 -44.46 21.76 -9.12
CA THR A 405 -45.62 22.50 -9.60
C THR A 405 -46.81 21.58 -9.85
N ALA A 406 -46.61 20.44 -10.52
CA ALA A 406 -47.66 19.45 -10.75
C ALA A 406 -48.24 18.92 -9.43
N PHE A 407 -47.38 18.63 -8.45
CA PHE A 407 -47.81 18.19 -7.12
C PHE A 407 -48.64 19.26 -6.40
N ILE A 408 -48.20 20.52 -6.40
CA ILE A 408 -48.95 21.65 -5.79
C ILE A 408 -50.32 21.80 -6.45
N VAL A 409 -50.39 21.72 -7.79
CA VAL A 409 -51.66 21.78 -8.53
C VAL A 409 -52.60 20.64 -8.11
N VAL A 410 -52.09 19.41 -8.01
CA VAL A 410 -52.90 18.26 -7.54
C VAL A 410 -53.44 18.49 -6.13
N VAL A 411 -52.60 18.95 -5.20
CA VAL A 411 -53.04 19.25 -3.82
C VAL A 411 -54.12 20.33 -3.81
N LEU A 412 -53.91 21.44 -4.52
CA LEU A 412 -54.87 22.54 -4.61
C LEU A 412 -56.21 22.07 -5.20
N THR A 413 -56.19 21.28 -6.28
CA THR A 413 -57.42 20.74 -6.90
C THR A 413 -58.16 19.77 -5.99
N LEU A 414 -57.46 18.92 -5.23
CA LEU A 414 -58.07 18.06 -4.21
C LEU A 414 -58.71 18.88 -3.09
N THR A 415 -58.02 19.89 -2.57
CA THR A 415 -58.56 20.79 -1.55
C THR A 415 -59.80 21.52 -2.06
N GLN A 416 -59.78 22.05 -3.28
CA GLN A 416 -60.95 22.67 -3.92
C GLN A 416 -62.12 21.69 -4.04
N THR A 417 -61.85 20.44 -4.43
CA THR A 417 -62.87 19.40 -4.57
C THR A 417 -63.51 19.05 -3.22
N VAL A 418 -62.70 18.91 -2.16
CA VAL A 418 -63.20 18.63 -0.80
C VAL A 418 -64.04 19.79 -0.27
N LEU A 419 -63.59 21.04 -0.45
CA LEU A 419 -64.35 22.23 -0.05
C LEU A 419 -65.70 22.30 -0.78
N ALA A 420 -65.72 22.04 -2.09
CA ALA A 420 -66.96 22.03 -2.87
C ALA A 420 -67.96 20.94 -2.42
N ILE A 421 -67.47 19.76 -2.01
CA ILE A 421 -68.31 18.69 -1.45
C ILE A 421 -68.87 19.09 -0.08
N LEU A 422 -68.03 19.67 0.80
CA LEU A 422 -68.46 20.12 2.13
C LEU A 422 -69.51 21.24 2.06
N GLU A 423 -69.32 22.21 1.17
CA GLU A 423 -70.29 23.28 0.92
C GLU A 423 -71.64 22.71 0.46
N ARG A 424 -71.62 21.67 -0.37
CA ARG A 424 -72.84 21.01 -0.86
C ARG A 424 -73.49 20.06 0.15
N ALA A 425 -72.72 19.57 1.13
CA ALA A 425 -73.19 18.65 2.16
C ALA A 425 -73.72 19.36 3.42
N MET A 426 -73.39 20.65 3.62
CA MET A 426 -74.01 21.46 4.67
C MET A 426 -75.41 21.90 4.23
N PRO A 427 -76.49 21.56 4.97
CA PRO A 427 -77.81 22.08 4.65
C PRO A 427 -77.80 23.60 4.85
N THR A 428 -78.11 24.33 3.79
CA THR A 428 -78.41 25.77 3.86
C THR A 428 -79.49 25.98 4.91
N LYS A 429 -79.13 26.69 5.98
CA LYS A 429 -80.05 27.07 7.06
C LYS A 429 -80.92 28.24 6.65
#